data_AF-A0A1L1SS09-F1
#
_entry.id   AF-A0A1L1SS09-F1
#
_cell.length_a   1.000
_cell.length_b   1.000
_cell.length_c   1.000
_cell.angle_alpha   90.00
_cell.angle_beta   90.00
_cell.angle_gamma   90.00
#
_symmetry.space_group_name_H-M   'P 1'
#
loop_
_entity.id
_entity.type
_entity.pdbx_description
1 polymer ?
#
loop_
_entity_poly.entity_id
_entity_poly.type
_entity_poly.pdbx_seq_one_letter_code
_entity_poly.pdbx_strand_id
1 'polypeptide(L)'
;MNWQHSTMYLFFGVSGLMDMITYLYFHIVPLGLDRVVLAMAVFIEGFLFYFHVHNRPPLDQHIHSLLLFGLFGAAVSISLEVILRDNIVLELFRTSLLILQGTWFWQIGFVLFPPFGRPEWDQKDMDNIMFITMCFCWHYLVALCIVAINYSLVYCFLTRVKRRAEGEIIGIQKLKSDHTYQSALLSGSDEE
;
A
#
# COMPACT_ATOMS: atom_id res chain seq x y z
N MET A 1 -23.80 -17.15 1.23
CA MET A 1 -23.00 -16.49 0.18
C MET A 1 -23.33 -15.00 0.09
N ASN A 2 -24.50 -14.57 -0.39
CA ASN A 2 -24.77 -13.14 -0.63
C ASN A 2 -24.72 -12.25 0.62
N TRP A 3 -25.22 -12.71 1.77
CA TRP A 3 -25.25 -11.91 3.00
C TRP A 3 -23.85 -11.62 3.55
N GLN A 4 -22.91 -12.56 3.49
CA GLN A 4 -21.51 -12.34 3.92
C GLN A 4 -20.83 -11.28 3.04
N HIS A 5 -21.01 -11.37 1.71
CA HIS A 5 -20.45 -10.40 0.79
C HIS A 5 -21.08 -9.01 0.98
N SER A 6 -22.41 -8.94 1.18
CA SER A 6 -23.09 -7.68 1.51
C SER A 6 -22.56 -7.05 2.80
N THR A 7 -22.31 -7.84 3.85
CA THR A 7 -21.70 -7.35 5.09
C THR A 7 -20.28 -6.83 4.85
N MET A 8 -19.44 -7.57 4.14
CA MET A 8 -18.09 -7.15 3.78
C MET A 8 -18.11 -5.80 3.04
N TYR A 9 -18.92 -5.67 1.99
CA TYR A 9 -19.04 -4.42 1.24
C TYR A 9 -19.59 -3.26 2.06
N LEU A 10 -20.51 -3.51 2.99
CA LEU A 10 -21.02 -2.49 3.90
C LEU A 10 -19.90 -1.90 4.76
N PHE A 11 -19.04 -2.73 5.35
CA PHE A 11 -17.94 -2.26 6.19
C PHE A 11 -16.92 -1.44 5.39
N PHE A 12 -16.57 -1.88 4.17
CA PHE A 12 -15.71 -1.08 3.28
C PHE A 12 -16.38 0.22 2.84
N GLY A 13 -17.69 0.21 2.57
CA GLY A 13 -18.46 1.42 2.27
C GLY A 13 -18.46 2.41 3.43
N VAL A 14 -18.62 1.93 4.67
CA VAL A 14 -18.53 2.74 5.89
C VAL A 14 -17.12 3.29 6.09
N SER A 15 -16.08 2.52 5.80
CA SER A 15 -14.68 3.01 5.83
C SER A 15 -14.47 4.15 4.86
N GLY A 16 -14.88 3.99 3.59
CA GLY A 16 -14.75 5.06 2.59
C GLY A 16 -15.55 6.32 2.94
N LEU A 17 -16.73 6.15 3.56
CA LEU A 17 -17.51 7.28 4.07
C LEU A 17 -16.79 7.98 5.23
N MET A 18 -16.18 7.23 6.15
CA MET A 18 -15.42 7.79 7.27
C MET A 18 -14.19 8.57 6.78
N ASP A 19 -13.49 8.07 5.75
CA ASP A 19 -12.37 8.78 5.12
C ASP A 19 -12.83 10.13 4.55
N MET A 20 -13.99 10.15 3.87
CA MET A 20 -14.58 11.38 3.32
C MET A 20 -14.97 12.36 4.44
N ILE A 21 -15.60 11.89 5.51
CA ILE A 21 -16.00 12.73 6.66
C ILE A 21 -14.76 13.29 7.35
N THR A 22 -13.71 12.49 7.53
CA THR A 22 -12.44 12.91 8.13
C THR A 22 -11.77 14.00 7.30
N TYR A 23 -11.82 13.88 5.97
CA TYR A 23 -11.31 14.90 5.06
C TYR A 23 -12.11 16.21 5.11
N LEU A 24 -13.45 16.13 5.11
CA LEU A 24 -14.33 17.31 5.08
C LEU A 24 -14.44 18.01 6.44
N TYR A 25 -14.39 17.26 7.54
CA TYR A 25 -14.61 17.73 8.91
C TYR A 25 -13.43 17.42 9.83
N PHE A 26 -12.21 17.64 9.34
CA PHE A 26 -10.96 17.30 10.05
C PHE A 26 -10.84 17.91 11.47
N HIS A 27 -11.54 19.02 11.73
CA HIS A 27 -11.52 19.71 13.02
C HIS A 27 -12.48 19.11 14.05
N ILE A 28 -13.42 18.26 13.63
CA ILE A 28 -14.46 17.64 14.48
C ILE A 28 -14.15 16.16 14.73
N VAL A 29 -13.61 15.47 13.73
CA VAL A 29 -13.39 14.03 13.78
C VAL A 29 -12.18 13.70 14.65
N PRO A 30 -12.29 12.75 15.61
CA PRO A 30 -11.15 12.26 16.36
C PRO A 30 -10.05 11.75 15.45
N LEU A 31 -8.83 12.16 15.75
CA LEU A 31 -7.66 11.86 14.94
C LEU A 31 -7.41 10.33 14.89
N GLY A 32 -7.43 9.72 13.70
CA GLY A 32 -7.21 8.28 13.52
C GLY A 32 -8.47 7.41 13.52
N LEU A 33 -9.66 8.01 13.63
CA LEU A 33 -10.93 7.27 13.51
C LEU A 33 -11.09 6.59 12.14
N ASP A 34 -10.64 7.25 11.08
CA ASP A 34 -10.50 6.72 9.72
C ASP A 34 -9.73 5.39 9.71
N ARG A 35 -8.55 5.38 10.34
CA ARG A 35 -7.69 4.18 10.44
C ARG A 35 -8.35 3.06 11.24
N VAL A 36 -9.03 3.38 12.35
CA VAL A 36 -9.76 2.39 13.16
C VAL A 36 -10.89 1.73 12.34
N VAL A 37 -11.69 2.52 11.63
CA VAL A 37 -12.78 1.99 10.81
C VAL A 37 -12.23 1.12 9.66
N LEU A 38 -11.13 1.53 9.04
CA LEU A 38 -10.45 0.73 8.02
C LEU A 38 -9.94 -0.61 8.60
N ALA A 39 -9.27 -0.59 9.75
CA ALA A 39 -8.79 -1.80 10.42
C ALA A 39 -9.94 -2.76 10.73
N MET A 40 -11.08 -2.23 11.19
CA MET A 40 -12.30 -3.00 11.43
C MET A 40 -12.86 -3.61 10.15
N ALA A 41 -12.88 -2.87 9.03
CA ALA A 41 -13.35 -3.40 7.76
C ALA A 41 -12.49 -4.57 7.27
N VAL A 42 -11.15 -4.42 7.30
CA VAL A 42 -10.22 -5.50 6.92
C VAL A 42 -10.31 -6.69 7.89
N PHE A 43 -10.50 -6.45 9.19
CA PHE A 43 -10.71 -7.53 10.16
C PHE A 43 -12.00 -8.31 9.88
N ILE A 44 -13.11 -7.62 9.59
CA ILE A 44 -14.40 -8.25 9.26
C ILE A 44 -14.30 -9.04 7.96
N GLU A 45 -13.58 -8.56 6.95
CA GLU A 45 -13.26 -9.33 5.74
C GLU A 45 -12.58 -10.65 6.12
N GLY A 46 -11.48 -10.61 6.87
CA GLY A 46 -10.76 -11.81 7.32
C GLY A 46 -11.64 -12.76 8.14
N PHE A 47 -12.44 -12.22 9.07
CA PHE A 47 -13.37 -13.00 9.88
C PHE A 47 -14.42 -13.73 9.03
N LEU A 48 -15.04 -13.04 8.07
CA LEU A 48 -16.03 -13.63 7.18
C LEU A 48 -15.40 -14.67 6.26
N PHE A 49 -14.20 -14.41 5.72
CA PHE A 49 -13.47 -15.37 4.89
C PHE A 49 -13.11 -16.64 5.66
N TYR A 50 -12.72 -16.53 6.93
CA TYR A 50 -12.40 -17.71 7.74
C TYR A 50 -13.59 -18.68 7.83
N PHE A 51 -14.80 -18.17 8.07
CA PHE A 51 -16.00 -19.01 8.15
C PHE A 51 -16.60 -19.37 6.79
N HIS A 52 -16.28 -18.63 5.73
CA HIS A 52 -16.69 -18.95 4.36
C HIS A 52 -16.07 -20.25 3.84
N VAL A 53 -14.88 -20.59 4.32
CA VAL A 53 -14.03 -21.66 3.79
C VAL A 53 -14.24 -22.99 4.54
N HIS A 54 -15.04 -22.99 5.61
CA HIS A 54 -15.29 -24.18 6.40
C HIS A 54 -15.92 -25.31 5.55
N ASN A 55 -15.37 -26.52 5.63
CA ASN A 55 -15.76 -27.72 4.84
C ASN A 55 -15.44 -27.67 3.33
N ARG A 56 -14.49 -26.87 2.88
CA ARG A 56 -13.97 -26.92 1.50
C ARG A 56 -12.92 -28.02 1.32
N PRO A 57 -12.63 -28.46 0.08
CA PRO A 57 -11.53 -29.38 -0.20
C PRO A 57 -10.19 -28.85 0.33
N PRO A 58 -9.20 -29.71 0.63
CA PRO A 58 -7.97 -29.31 1.32
C PRO A 58 -7.20 -28.17 0.65
N LEU A 59 -7.00 -28.23 -0.68
CA LEU A 59 -6.30 -27.19 -1.43
C LEU A 59 -7.08 -25.86 -1.44
N ASP A 60 -8.38 -25.90 -1.72
CA ASP A 60 -9.28 -24.72 -1.66
C ASP A 60 -9.27 -24.08 -0.26
N GLN A 61 -9.29 -24.90 0.80
CA GLN A 61 -9.19 -24.40 2.16
C GLN A 61 -7.83 -23.77 2.44
N HIS A 62 -6.75 -24.42 2.01
CA HIS A 62 -5.38 -23.94 2.24
C HIS A 62 -5.12 -22.60 1.55
N ILE A 63 -5.47 -22.47 0.28
CA ILE A 63 -5.21 -21.25 -0.50
C ILE A 63 -5.95 -20.03 0.06
N HIS A 64 -7.18 -20.23 0.54
CA HIS A 64 -7.92 -19.17 1.24
C HIS A 64 -7.37 -18.89 2.65
N SER A 65 -6.89 -19.91 3.37
CA SER A 65 -6.28 -19.70 4.69
C SER A 65 -5.02 -18.82 4.61
N LEU A 66 -4.24 -18.93 3.52
CA LEU A 66 -3.09 -18.06 3.25
C LEU A 66 -3.49 -16.58 3.13
N LEU A 67 -4.63 -16.30 2.50
CA LEU A 67 -5.20 -14.94 2.40
C LEU A 67 -5.47 -14.32 3.79
N LEU A 68 -5.92 -15.13 4.74
CA LEU A 68 -6.25 -14.67 6.09
C LEU A 68 -5.03 -14.09 6.81
N PHE A 69 -3.83 -14.64 6.60
CA PHE A 69 -2.61 -14.07 7.17
C PHE A 69 -2.35 -12.66 6.64
N GLY A 70 -2.59 -12.43 5.35
CA GLY A 70 -2.51 -11.09 4.75
C GLY A 70 -3.52 -10.12 5.35
N LEU A 71 -4.78 -10.55 5.48
CA LEU A 71 -5.87 -9.73 6.02
C LEU A 71 -5.68 -9.40 7.50
N PHE A 72 -5.43 -10.39 8.35
CA PHE A 72 -5.20 -10.13 9.78
C PHE A 72 -3.90 -9.36 10.01
N GLY A 73 -2.85 -9.65 9.25
CA GLY A 73 -1.61 -8.85 9.28
C GLY A 73 -1.88 -7.39 8.92
N ALA A 74 -2.69 -7.13 7.89
CA ALA A 74 -3.05 -5.78 7.46
C ALA A 74 -3.90 -5.08 8.52
N ALA A 75 -4.91 -5.75 9.08
CA ALA A 75 -5.74 -5.20 10.15
C ALA A 75 -4.90 -4.83 11.39
N VAL A 76 -3.93 -5.66 11.78
CA VAL A 76 -2.99 -5.37 12.86
C VAL A 76 -2.11 -4.17 12.50
N SER A 77 -1.55 -4.13 11.27
CA SER A 77 -0.74 -3.00 10.80
C SER A 77 -1.50 -1.67 10.87
N ILE A 78 -2.73 -1.64 10.34
CA ILE A 78 -3.59 -0.44 10.36
C ILE A 78 -3.94 -0.05 11.80
N SER A 79 -4.19 -1.03 12.67
CA SER A 79 -4.45 -0.76 14.10
C SER A 79 -3.23 -0.14 14.78
N LEU A 80 -2.01 -0.60 14.45
CA LEU A 80 -0.77 -0.01 14.96
C LEU A 80 -0.56 1.41 14.44
N GLU A 81 -0.98 1.72 13.21
CA GLU A 81 -0.93 3.08 12.65
C GLU A 81 -1.83 4.09 13.40
N VAL A 82 -2.80 3.63 14.21
CA VAL A 82 -3.58 4.50 15.10
C VAL A 82 -2.72 5.01 16.26
N ILE A 83 -1.82 4.17 16.77
CA ILE A 83 -0.93 4.47 17.90
C ILE A 83 0.37 5.14 17.40
N LEU A 84 0.98 4.55 16.39
CA LEU A 84 2.25 4.96 15.79
C LEU A 84 1.98 5.75 14.50
N ARG A 85 1.38 6.92 14.67
CA ARG A 85 0.97 7.77 13.55
C ARG A 85 2.16 8.21 12.69
N ASP A 86 1.92 8.38 11.40
CA ASP A 86 2.87 8.89 10.40
C ASP A 86 4.19 8.09 10.31
N ASN A 87 4.15 6.82 10.74
CA ASN A 87 5.27 5.91 10.61
C ASN A 87 5.28 5.31 9.20
N ILE A 88 6.14 5.85 8.34
CA ILE A 88 6.30 5.39 6.95
C ILE A 88 6.56 3.89 6.83
N VAL A 89 7.22 3.26 7.80
CA VAL A 89 7.48 1.81 7.76
C VAL A 89 6.18 1.03 7.90
N LEU A 90 5.29 1.44 8.80
CA LEU A 90 3.97 0.81 8.93
C LEU A 90 3.12 1.03 7.69
N GLU A 91 3.16 2.24 7.11
CA GLU A 91 2.41 2.54 5.89
C GLU A 91 2.89 1.69 4.71
N LEU A 92 4.21 1.56 4.52
CA LEU A 92 4.80 0.70 3.49
C LEU A 92 4.50 -0.78 3.75
N PHE A 93 4.53 -1.21 5.02
CA PHE A 93 4.18 -2.58 5.40
C PHE A 93 2.71 -2.89 5.09
N ARG A 94 1.77 -2.03 5.50
CA ARG A 94 0.35 -2.12 5.12
C ARG A 94 0.19 -2.18 3.60
N THR A 95 0.85 -1.31 2.84
CA THR A 95 0.77 -1.31 1.37
C THR A 95 1.26 -2.64 0.80
N SER A 96 2.36 -3.22 1.33
CA SER A 96 2.86 -4.52 0.88
C SER A 96 1.84 -5.65 1.11
N LEU A 97 1.13 -5.62 2.24
CA LEU A 97 0.09 -6.60 2.58
C LEU A 97 -1.16 -6.45 1.71
N LEU A 98 -1.55 -5.23 1.34
CA LEU A 98 -2.65 -4.99 0.42
C LEU A 98 -2.33 -5.45 -1.01
N ILE A 99 -1.09 -5.26 -1.48
CA ILE A 99 -0.65 -5.82 -2.78
C ILE A 99 -0.66 -7.35 -2.73
N LEU A 100 -0.16 -7.93 -1.65
CA LEU A 100 -0.22 -9.38 -1.43
C LEU A 100 -1.68 -9.88 -1.48
N GLN A 101 -2.58 -9.26 -0.70
CA GLN A 101 -4.00 -9.60 -0.67
C GLN A 101 -4.62 -9.56 -2.07
N GLY A 102 -4.43 -8.47 -2.81
CA GLY A 102 -4.98 -8.31 -4.16
C GLY A 102 -4.43 -9.34 -5.16
N THR A 103 -3.11 -9.52 -5.22
CA THR A 103 -2.50 -10.51 -6.13
C THR A 103 -2.87 -11.95 -5.74
N TRP A 104 -3.08 -12.21 -4.45
CA TRP A 104 -3.49 -13.52 -3.97
C TRP A 104 -4.94 -13.86 -4.31
N PHE A 105 -5.83 -12.86 -4.31
CA PHE A 105 -7.19 -13.04 -4.85
C PHE A 105 -7.19 -13.52 -6.30
N TRP A 106 -6.32 -12.96 -7.14
CA TRP A 106 -6.13 -13.43 -8.50
C TRP A 106 -5.61 -14.88 -8.55
N GLN A 107 -4.64 -15.20 -7.69
CA GLN A 107 -4.10 -16.56 -7.59
C GLN A 107 -5.16 -17.58 -7.19
N ILE A 108 -6.03 -17.25 -6.22
CA ILE A 108 -7.21 -18.07 -5.84
C ILE A 108 -8.09 -18.34 -7.06
N GLY A 109 -8.41 -17.29 -7.82
CA GLY A 109 -9.20 -17.39 -9.04
C GLY A 109 -8.58 -18.34 -10.07
N PHE A 110 -7.27 -18.26 -10.30
CA PHE A 110 -6.59 -19.11 -11.28
C PHE A 110 -6.46 -20.58 -10.86
N VAL A 111 -6.38 -20.86 -9.57
CA VAL A 111 -6.30 -22.23 -9.05
C VAL A 111 -7.67 -22.91 -9.06
N LEU A 112 -8.72 -22.19 -8.63
CA LEU A 112 -10.09 -22.74 -8.56
C LEU A 112 -10.82 -22.71 -9.90
N PHE A 113 -10.46 -21.77 -10.78
CA PHE A 113 -11.06 -21.62 -12.11
C PHE A 113 -9.95 -21.45 -13.16
N PRO A 114 -9.25 -22.55 -13.53
CA PRO A 114 -8.16 -22.49 -14.48
C PRO A 114 -8.59 -21.86 -15.80
N PRO A 115 -7.93 -20.78 -16.25
CA PRO A 115 -8.32 -20.12 -17.49
C PRO A 115 -8.01 -21.03 -18.69
N PHE A 116 -8.73 -20.80 -19.79
CA PHE A 116 -8.51 -21.47 -21.08
C PHE A 116 -8.70 -22.99 -21.08
N GLY A 117 -9.56 -23.51 -20.18
CA GLY A 117 -9.91 -24.94 -20.15
C GLY A 117 -8.74 -25.85 -19.72
N ARG A 118 -7.79 -25.30 -18.96
CA ARG A 118 -6.71 -26.10 -18.35
C ARG A 118 -7.30 -27.11 -17.36
N PRO A 119 -6.63 -28.26 -17.13
CA PRO A 119 -7.06 -29.23 -16.14
C PRO A 119 -7.22 -28.61 -14.74
N GLU A 120 -8.22 -29.09 -14.01
CA GLU A 120 -8.42 -28.73 -12.61
C GLU A 120 -7.27 -29.24 -11.75
N TRP A 121 -6.98 -28.51 -10.67
CA TRP A 121 -5.96 -28.89 -9.70
C TRP A 121 -6.47 -30.03 -8.82
N ASP A 122 -5.62 -31.04 -8.59
CA ASP A 122 -5.93 -32.08 -7.61
C ASP A 122 -5.95 -31.48 -6.20
N GLN A 123 -7.15 -31.50 -5.61
CA GLN A 123 -7.44 -30.91 -4.30
C GLN A 123 -6.84 -31.67 -3.13
N LYS A 124 -6.41 -32.92 -3.34
CA LYS A 124 -5.85 -33.80 -2.29
C LYS A 124 -4.34 -33.99 -2.42
N ASP A 125 -3.75 -33.50 -3.51
CA ASP A 125 -2.32 -33.60 -3.74
C ASP A 125 -1.54 -32.68 -2.79
N MET A 126 -0.62 -33.27 -2.06
CA MET A 126 0.24 -32.54 -1.12
C MET A 126 1.25 -31.66 -1.84
N ASP A 127 1.70 -32.04 -3.05
CA ASP A 127 2.65 -31.25 -3.82
C ASP A 127 2.03 -29.91 -4.24
N ASN A 128 0.73 -29.91 -4.58
CA ASN A 128 -0.03 -28.68 -4.85
C ASN A 128 -0.09 -27.76 -3.63
N ILE A 129 -0.32 -28.31 -2.43
CA ILE A 129 -0.34 -27.52 -1.18
C ILE A 129 1.03 -26.88 -0.91
N MET A 130 2.11 -27.66 -1.06
CA MET A 130 3.47 -27.16 -0.87
C MET A 130 3.83 -26.10 -1.91
N PHE A 131 3.47 -26.33 -3.17
CA PHE A 131 3.70 -25.39 -4.27
C PHE A 131 2.97 -24.06 -4.03
N ILE A 132 1.68 -24.10 -3.68
CA ILE A 132 0.90 -22.89 -3.38
C ILE A 132 1.48 -22.13 -2.18
N THR A 133 1.94 -22.82 -1.15
CA THR A 133 2.60 -22.17 0.00
C THR A 133 3.87 -21.43 -0.45
N MET A 134 4.69 -22.06 -1.29
CA MET A 134 5.87 -21.43 -1.88
C MET A 134 5.48 -20.22 -2.74
N CYS A 135 4.46 -20.35 -3.60
CA CYS A 135 3.95 -19.24 -4.41
C CYS A 135 3.52 -18.04 -3.55
N PHE A 136 2.88 -18.26 -2.41
CA PHE A 136 2.51 -17.18 -1.48
C PHE A 136 3.71 -16.36 -1.03
N CYS A 137 4.80 -17.02 -0.66
CA CYS A 137 6.04 -16.35 -0.28
C CYS A 137 6.64 -15.53 -1.43
N TRP A 138 6.57 -16.04 -2.67
CA TRP A 138 7.03 -15.30 -3.85
C TRP A 138 6.14 -14.08 -4.15
N HIS A 139 4.81 -14.21 -4.02
CA HIS A 139 3.91 -13.05 -4.13
C HIS A 139 4.29 -11.96 -3.11
N TYR A 140 4.59 -12.35 -1.88
CA TYR A 140 4.98 -11.38 -0.87
C TYR A 140 6.35 -10.74 -1.15
N LEU A 141 7.34 -11.53 -1.59
CA LEU A 141 8.63 -11.00 -2.02
C LEU A 141 8.47 -9.98 -3.15
N VAL A 142 7.65 -10.29 -4.16
CA VAL A 142 7.35 -9.38 -5.27
C VAL A 142 6.64 -8.11 -4.77
N ALA A 143 5.69 -8.23 -3.84
CA ALA A 143 5.03 -7.07 -3.23
C ALA A 143 6.03 -6.16 -2.51
N LEU A 144 6.98 -6.72 -1.76
CA LEU A 144 8.06 -5.96 -1.11
C LEU A 144 8.97 -5.27 -2.14
N CYS A 145 9.35 -5.96 -3.22
CA CYS A 145 10.12 -5.38 -4.31
C CYS A 145 9.38 -4.20 -4.96
N ILE A 146 8.07 -4.34 -5.24
CA ILE A 146 7.24 -3.26 -5.80
C ILE A 146 7.27 -2.04 -4.88
N VAL A 147 7.03 -2.23 -3.58
CA VAL A 147 7.02 -1.14 -2.60
C VAL A 147 8.40 -0.47 -2.52
N ALA A 148 9.48 -1.25 -2.45
CA ALA A 148 10.84 -0.73 -2.37
C ALA A 148 11.25 0.06 -3.62
N ILE A 149 10.89 -0.43 -4.81
CA ILE A 149 11.14 0.27 -6.08
C ILE A 149 10.37 1.58 -6.11
N ASN A 150 9.08 1.59 -5.77
CA ASN A 150 8.27 2.81 -5.75
C ASN A 150 8.82 3.84 -4.75
N TYR A 151 9.16 3.40 -3.54
CA TYR A 151 9.78 4.27 -2.53
C TYR A 151 11.09 4.88 -3.05
N SER A 152 11.96 4.04 -3.63
CA SER A 152 13.25 4.49 -4.19
C SER A 152 13.07 5.49 -5.33
N LEU A 153 12.11 5.25 -6.23
CA LEU A 153 11.81 6.15 -7.35
C LEU A 153 11.32 7.51 -6.85
N VAL A 154 10.37 7.52 -5.91
CA VAL A 154 9.85 8.77 -5.31
C VAL A 154 10.96 9.51 -4.57
N TYR A 155 11.76 8.80 -3.77
CA TYR A 155 12.90 9.39 -3.06
C TYR A 155 13.92 9.99 -4.02
N CYS A 156 14.32 9.26 -5.07
CA CYS A 156 15.23 9.75 -6.11
C CYS A 156 14.66 10.95 -6.87
N PHE A 157 13.36 10.96 -7.14
CA PHE A 157 12.70 12.09 -7.81
C PHE A 157 12.71 13.34 -6.94
N LEU A 158 12.26 13.22 -5.68
CA LEU A 158 12.22 14.34 -4.73
C LEU A 158 13.61 14.92 -4.44
N THR A 159 14.62 14.06 -4.27
CA THR A 159 16.01 14.50 -4.06
C THR A 159 16.57 15.21 -5.31
N ARG A 160 16.25 14.74 -6.51
CA ARG A 160 16.65 15.42 -7.77
C ARG A 160 15.98 16.78 -7.93
N VAL A 161 14.69 16.90 -7.61
CA VAL A 161 13.96 18.17 -7.67
C VAL A 161 14.51 19.16 -6.64
N LYS A 162 14.69 18.73 -5.39
CA LYS A 162 15.29 19.56 -4.33
C LYS A 162 16.68 20.08 -4.72
N ARG A 163 17.55 19.20 -5.24
CA ARG A 163 18.89 19.59 -5.69
C ARG A 163 18.85 20.59 -6.87
N ARG A 164 17.89 20.47 -7.78
CA ARG A 164 17.71 21.47 -8.87
C ARG A 164 17.27 22.82 -8.31
N ALA A 165 16.29 22.85 -7.41
CA ALA A 165 15.83 24.09 -6.78
C ALA A 165 16.95 24.78 -5.99
N GLU A 166 17.73 24.04 -5.19
CA GLU A 166 18.90 24.59 -4.50
C GLU A 166 19.97 25.09 -5.47
N GLY A 167 20.21 24.37 -6.57
CA GLY A 167 21.14 24.81 -7.63
C GLY A 167 20.69 26.09 -8.34
N GLU A 168 19.40 26.26 -8.63
CA GLU A 168 18.83 27.49 -9.21
C GLU A 168 18.99 28.68 -8.25
N ILE A 169 18.73 28.48 -6.95
CA ILE A 169 18.91 29.53 -5.93
C ILE A 169 20.37 29.99 -5.87
N ILE A 170 21.32 29.05 -5.86
CA ILE A 170 22.77 29.35 -5.87
C ILE A 170 23.15 30.10 -7.17
N GLY A 171 22.61 29.69 -8.31
CA GLY A 171 22.84 30.35 -9.61
C GLY A 171 22.34 31.80 -9.64
N ILE A 172 21.13 32.06 -9.14
CA ILE A 172 20.55 33.41 -9.04
C ILE A 172 21.40 34.30 -8.13
N GLN A 173 21.86 33.77 -6.99
CA GLN A 173 22.69 34.52 -6.06
C GLN A 173 24.05 34.91 -6.69
N LYS A 174 24.65 34.00 -7.48
CA LYS A 174 25.90 34.29 -8.21
C LYS A 174 25.71 35.35 -9.29
N LEU A 175 24.65 35.25 -10.10
CA LEU A 175 24.32 36.26 -11.12
C LEU A 175 24.13 37.67 -10.53
N LYS A 176 23.44 37.77 -9.38
CA LYS A 176 23.24 39.05 -8.67
C LYS A 176 24.57 39.63 -8.15
N SER A 177 25.45 38.77 -7.65
CA SER A 177 26.79 39.17 -7.19
C SER A 177 27.62 39.72 -8.35
N ASP A 178 27.68 39.00 -9.48
CA ASP A 178 28.46 39.41 -10.66
C ASP A 178 27.97 40.74 -11.25
N HIS A 179 26.64 40.94 -11.33
CA HIS A 179 26.07 42.20 -11.78
C HIS A 179 26.39 43.36 -10.83
N THR A 180 26.35 43.13 -9.51
CA THR A 180 26.70 44.15 -8.52
C THR A 180 28.17 44.56 -8.64
N TYR A 181 29.05 43.57 -8.86
CA TYR A 181 30.47 43.80 -9.09
C TYR A 181 30.74 44.59 -10.38
N GLN A 182 30.05 44.25 -11.48
CA GLN A 182 30.16 44.97 -12.75
C GLN A 182 29.64 46.42 -12.64
N SER A 183 28.49 46.65 -11.99
CA SER A 183 27.99 48.02 -11.78
C SER A 183 28.94 48.87 -10.94
N ALA A 184 29.57 48.31 -9.91
CA ALA A 184 30.54 49.03 -9.08
C ALA A 184 31.83 49.42 -9.85
N LEU A 185 32.29 48.55 -10.76
CA LEU A 185 33.44 48.84 -11.61
C LEU A 185 33.14 49.94 -12.64
N LEU A 186 31.92 49.95 -13.19
CA LEU A 186 31.51 50.97 -14.16
C LEU A 186 31.29 52.34 -13.50
N SER A 187 30.68 52.39 -12.31
CA SER A 187 30.51 53.66 -11.59
C SER A 187 31.82 54.30 -11.15
N GLY A 188 32.86 53.51 -10.87
CA GLY A 188 34.18 54.02 -10.52
C GLY A 188 34.99 54.52 -11.72
N SER A 189 34.58 54.19 -12.96
CA SER A 189 35.27 54.62 -14.19
C SER A 189 34.72 55.93 -14.75
N ASP A 190 33.54 56.38 -14.31
CA ASP A 190 32.89 57.62 -14.78
C ASP A 190 33.18 58.83 -13.87
N GLU A 191 33.96 58.65 -12.78
CA GLU A 191 34.34 59.71 -11.83
C GLU A 191 35.75 60.33 -12.07
N GLU A 192 36.40 60.05 -13.20
CA GLU A 192 37.66 60.72 -13.64
C GLU A 192 37.42 61.66 -14.83
#